data_AF-A0A835SN28-F1
#
_entry.id   AF-A0A835SN28-F1
#
_cell.length_a   1.000
_cell.length_b   1.000
_cell.length_c   1.000
_cell.angle_alpha   90.00
_cell.angle_beta   90.00
_cell.angle_gamma   90.00
#
_symmetry.space_group_name_H-M   'P 1'
#
loop_
_entity.id
_entity.type
_entity.pdbx_description
1 polymer ?
#
loop_
_entity_poly.entity_id
_entity_poly.type
_entity_poly.pdbx_seq_one_letter_code
_entity_poly.pdbx_strand_id
1 'polypeptide(L)'
;MLTKFLALLCLLSSVAVSASTIDADEERLIGWKGETYSQQAAEEWSLTVTESEGIPWVETVSWNPRVFIYHNFLTDAECRHIKRTAAPMMKRSSVVGTNGSSVLDTIRTSYGTFI
;
A
#
# COMPACT_ATOMS: atom_id res chain seq x y z
N MET A 1 -51.44 -0.73 38.28
CA MET A 1 -50.86 0.38 37.48
C MET A 1 -49.35 0.29 37.35
N LEU A 2 -48.63 -0.21 38.37
CA LEU A 2 -47.17 -0.35 38.38
C LEU A 2 -46.59 -1.29 37.31
N THR A 3 -47.29 -2.39 36.99
CA THR A 3 -46.85 -3.39 35.99
C THR A 3 -46.88 -2.86 34.55
N LYS A 4 -47.80 -1.93 34.24
CA LYS A 4 -47.86 -1.26 32.93
C LYS A 4 -46.74 -0.22 32.77
N PHE A 5 -46.34 0.42 33.87
CA PHE A 5 -45.23 1.38 33.89
C PHE A 5 -43.88 0.70 33.70
N LEU A 6 -43.69 -0.48 34.30
CA LEU A 6 -42.47 -1.27 34.16
C LEU A 6 -42.31 -1.85 32.74
N ALA A 7 -43.42 -2.31 32.13
CA ALA A 7 -43.42 -2.76 30.75
C ALA A 7 -43.10 -1.62 29.76
N LEU A 8 -43.62 -0.40 30.01
CA LEU A 8 -43.31 0.78 29.21
C LEU A 8 -41.84 1.19 29.35
N LEU A 9 -41.27 1.13 30.57
CA LEU A 9 -39.86 1.41 30.80
C LEU A 9 -38.93 0.40 30.10
N CYS A 10 -39.31 -0.88 30.05
CA CYS A 10 -38.57 -1.92 29.32
C CYS A 10 -38.69 -1.78 27.79
N LEU A 11 -39.79 -1.23 27.28
CA LEU A 11 -39.97 -0.95 25.85
C LEU A 11 -39.21 0.32 25.40
N LEU A 12 -39.08 1.32 26.26
CA LEU A 12 -38.29 2.53 25.98
C LEU A 12 -36.77 2.27 26.01
N SER A 13 -36.29 1.29 26.79
CA SER A 13 -34.86 0.90 26.76
C SER A 13 -34.47 0.10 25.51
N SER A 14 -35.44 -0.47 24.78
CA SER A 14 -35.18 -1.20 23.53
C SER A 14 -34.92 -0.27 22.33
N VAL A 15 -35.30 1.01 22.43
CA VAL A 15 -35.22 1.98 21.32
C VAL A 15 -33.93 2.81 21.34
N ALA A 16 -33.16 2.79 22.43
CA ALA A 16 -31.96 3.62 22.59
C ALA A 16 -30.63 2.91 22.20
N VAL A 17 -30.68 1.74 21.54
CA VAL A 17 -29.50 1.12 20.91
C VAL A 17 -29.64 1.23 19.40
N SER A 18 -29.74 2.47 18.92
CA SER A 18 -29.14 2.82 17.64
C SER A 18 -27.95 3.69 17.99
N ALA A 19 -26.94 3.05 18.59
CA ALA A 19 -25.61 3.60 18.54
C ALA A 19 -25.35 3.86 17.06
N SER A 20 -25.20 5.12 16.69
CA SER A 20 -24.54 5.48 15.44
C SER A 20 -23.27 4.66 15.42
N THR A 21 -23.24 3.62 14.59
CA THR A 21 -22.01 2.98 14.19
C THR A 21 -21.25 4.10 13.52
N ILE A 22 -20.35 4.74 14.28
CA ILE A 22 -19.25 5.49 13.70
C ILE A 22 -18.63 4.46 12.77
N ASP A 23 -18.75 4.76 11.49
CA ASP A 23 -18.41 3.88 10.39
C ASP A 23 -16.95 3.45 10.57
N ALA A 24 -16.76 2.25 11.13
CA ALA A 24 -15.44 1.69 11.40
C ALA A 24 -14.69 1.39 10.09
N ASP A 25 -15.36 1.52 8.95
CA ASP A 25 -14.76 1.41 7.63
C ASP A 25 -13.94 2.66 7.25
N GLU A 26 -14.12 3.83 7.89
CA GLU A 26 -13.31 5.01 7.57
C GLU A 26 -11.85 4.93 8.09
N GLU A 27 -11.55 4.03 9.02
CA GLU A 27 -10.18 3.77 9.48
C GLU A 27 -9.51 2.58 8.76
N ARG A 28 -10.20 1.96 7.80
CA ARG A 28 -9.71 0.77 7.09
C ARG A 28 -8.82 1.11 5.91
N LEU A 29 -7.68 1.74 6.19
CA LEU A 29 -6.69 2.08 5.17
C LEU A 29 -5.93 0.83 4.68
N ILE A 30 -6.44 0.20 3.62
CA ILE A 30 -5.64 -0.71 2.77
C ILE A 30 -5.64 -0.19 1.33
N GLY A 31 -4.52 0.43 0.94
CA GLY A 31 -4.10 0.71 -0.45
C GLY A 31 -4.95 1.68 -1.28
N TRP A 32 -5.07 2.97 -0.89
CA TRP A 32 -5.63 4.14 -1.64
C TRP A 32 -7.03 4.01 -2.31
N LYS A 33 -7.56 2.81 -2.52
CA LYS A 33 -8.85 2.50 -3.14
C LYS A 33 -9.62 1.36 -2.44
N GLY A 34 -9.20 0.98 -1.23
CA GLY A 34 -9.81 -0.09 -0.42
C GLY A 34 -9.26 -1.49 -0.72
N GLU A 35 -9.63 -2.46 0.12
CA GLU A 35 -9.30 -3.88 -0.04
C GLU A 35 -9.95 -4.45 -1.30
N THR A 36 -9.23 -4.34 -2.41
CA THR A 36 -9.60 -4.93 -3.70
C THR A 36 -8.96 -6.31 -3.89
N TYR A 37 -8.26 -6.83 -2.88
CA TYR A 37 -7.76 -8.20 -2.92
C TYR A 37 -8.93 -9.18 -2.84
N SER A 38 -9.39 -9.67 -3.99
CA SER A 38 -10.27 -10.83 -4.07
C SER A 38 -9.41 -12.06 -4.36
N GLN A 39 -9.68 -13.16 -3.66
CA GLN A 39 -9.02 -14.44 -3.94
C GLN A 39 -9.24 -14.89 -5.39
N GLN A 40 -10.39 -14.52 -5.98
CA GLN A 40 -10.71 -14.78 -7.38
C GLN A 40 -9.78 -14.05 -8.36
N ALA A 41 -9.43 -12.79 -8.09
CA ALA A 41 -8.49 -12.03 -8.92
C ALA A 41 -7.07 -12.60 -8.82
N ALA A 42 -6.67 -13.08 -7.62
CA ALA A 42 -5.39 -13.74 -7.44
C ALA A 42 -5.31 -15.09 -8.20
N GLU A 43 -6.41 -15.86 -8.22
CA GLU A 43 -6.52 -17.12 -8.98
C GLU A 43 -6.53 -16.90 -10.50
N GLU A 44 -7.27 -15.91 -10.99
CA GLU A 44 -7.30 -15.54 -12.42
C GLU A 44 -5.94 -15.02 -12.89
N TRP A 45 -5.27 -14.20 -12.07
CA TRP A 45 -3.91 -13.73 -12.33
C TRP A 45 -2.92 -14.89 -12.40
N SER A 46 -2.99 -15.84 -11.45
CA SER A 46 -2.16 -17.04 -11.40
C SER A 46 -2.22 -17.89 -12.69
N LEU A 47 -3.35 -17.91 -13.40
CA LEU A 47 -3.50 -18.64 -14.67
C LEU A 47 -2.81 -17.98 -15.88
N THR A 48 -2.54 -16.67 -15.79
CA THR A 48 -1.88 -15.90 -16.86
C THR A 48 -0.40 -15.65 -16.60
N VAL A 49 0.01 -15.86 -15.35
CA VAL A 49 1.38 -15.75 -14.87
C VAL A 49 2.19 -16.95 -15.36
N THR A 50 3.23 -16.68 -16.15
CA THR A 50 4.23 -17.70 -16.50
C THR A 50 4.91 -18.18 -15.22
N GLU A 51 5.17 -19.49 -15.07
CA GLU A 51 5.73 -20.13 -13.85
C GLU A 51 6.93 -19.42 -13.20
N SER A 52 7.68 -18.60 -13.96
CA SER A 52 8.81 -17.82 -13.44
C SER A 52 8.43 -16.58 -12.62
N GLU A 53 7.21 -16.06 -12.77
CA GLU A 53 6.75 -14.84 -12.13
C GLU A 53 5.84 -15.27 -10.95
N GLY A 54 6.17 -14.90 -9.71
CA GLY A 54 5.31 -15.22 -8.56
C GLY A 54 4.02 -14.39 -8.56
N ILE A 55 2.98 -14.87 -7.87
CA ILE A 55 1.76 -14.08 -7.63
C ILE A 55 2.13 -12.86 -6.77
N PRO A 56 1.75 -11.61 -7.15
CA PRO A 56 2.01 -10.43 -6.33
C PRO A 56 1.36 -10.51 -4.96
N TRP A 57 2.11 -10.18 -3.91
CA TRP A 57 1.61 -10.13 -2.54
C TRP A 57 2.36 -9.10 -1.69
N VAL A 58 1.78 -8.71 -0.55
CA VAL A 58 2.31 -7.65 0.32
C VAL A 58 2.69 -8.21 1.68
N GLU A 59 3.91 -7.90 2.12
CA GLU A 59 4.42 -8.20 3.45
C GLU A 59 4.45 -6.93 4.30
N THR A 60 3.80 -6.96 5.46
CA THR A 60 3.87 -5.86 6.44
C THR A 60 5.10 -6.05 7.34
N VAL A 61 6.07 -5.14 7.28
CA VAL A 61 7.33 -5.23 8.02
C VAL A 61 7.28 -4.45 9.34
N SER A 62 6.75 -3.23 9.30
CA SER A 62 6.62 -2.39 10.50
C SER A 62 5.50 -1.39 10.33
N TRP A 63 4.84 -1.05 11.43
CA TRP A 63 3.86 0.05 11.49
C TRP A 63 4.50 1.37 11.95
N ASN A 64 5.68 1.32 12.58
CA ASN A 64 6.43 2.50 13.00
C ASN A 64 7.96 2.25 12.93
N PRO A 65 8.66 2.75 11.89
CA PRO A 65 8.11 3.43 10.71
C PRO A 65 7.20 2.51 9.88
N ARG A 66 6.26 3.07 9.11
CA ARG A 66 5.41 2.27 8.21
C ARG A 66 6.23 1.72 7.06
N VAL A 67 6.37 0.39 6.98
CA VAL A 67 7.19 -0.31 5.98
C VAL A 67 6.44 -1.55 5.47
N PHE A 68 6.33 -1.66 4.15
CA PHE A 68 5.73 -2.80 3.45
C PHE A 68 6.63 -3.24 2.30
N ILE A 69 6.71 -4.53 2.04
CA ILE A 69 7.41 -5.11 0.88
C ILE A 69 6.36 -5.63 -0.09
N TYR A 70 6.43 -5.17 -1.34
CA TYR A 70 5.60 -5.66 -2.43
C TYR A 70 6.40 -6.69 -3.23
N HIS A 71 6.10 -7.96 -3.00
CA HIS A 71 6.74 -9.06 -3.70
C HIS A 71 6.17 -9.17 -5.10
N ASN A 72 7.04 -9.48 -6.07
CA ASN A 72 6.67 -9.62 -7.48
C ASN A 72 5.98 -8.36 -8.05
N PHE A 73 6.39 -7.17 -7.59
CA PHE A 73 5.82 -5.90 -8.06
C PHE A 73 6.17 -5.60 -9.53
N LEU A 74 7.39 -5.94 -9.96
CA LEU A 74 7.81 -5.91 -11.35
C LEU A 74 8.19 -7.32 -11.77
N THR A 75 7.90 -7.64 -13.02
CA THR A 75 8.38 -8.86 -13.66
C THR A 75 9.87 -8.79 -13.97
N ASP A 76 10.50 -9.93 -14.20
CA ASP A 76 11.90 -9.98 -14.63
C ASP A 76 12.11 -9.33 -16.01
N ALA A 77 11.09 -9.38 -16.86
CA ALA A 77 11.11 -8.72 -18.17
C ALA A 77 11.13 -7.19 -18.02
N GLU A 78 10.28 -6.62 -17.18
CA GLU A 78 10.24 -5.18 -16.89
C GLU A 78 11.53 -4.71 -16.23
N CYS A 79 12.04 -5.46 -15.24
CA CYS A 79 13.33 -5.18 -14.61
C CYS A 79 14.48 -5.12 -15.63
N ARG A 80 14.54 -6.10 -16.54
CA ARG A 80 15.54 -6.12 -17.63
C ARG A 80 15.37 -4.96 -18.60
N HIS A 81 14.13 -4.60 -18.92
CA HIS A 81 13.84 -3.46 -19.79
C HIS A 81 14.36 -2.15 -19.18
N ILE A 82 13.99 -1.85 -17.94
CA ILE A 82 14.43 -0.66 -17.21
C ILE A 82 15.96 -0.58 -17.17
N LYS A 83 16.63 -1.70 -16.82
CA LYS A 83 18.11 -1.75 -16.77
C LYS A 83 18.74 -1.45 -18.13
N ARG A 84 18.23 -2.05 -19.21
CA ARG A 84 18.76 -1.86 -20.57
C ARG A 84 18.58 -0.42 -21.04
N THR A 85 17.41 0.16 -20.81
CA THR A 85 17.08 1.54 -21.19
C THR A 85 17.93 2.54 -20.40
N ALA A 86 18.12 2.31 -19.10
CA ALA A 86 18.87 3.22 -18.23
C ALA A 86 20.40 3.17 -18.47
N ALA A 87 20.96 1.97 -18.71
CA ALA A 87 22.40 1.74 -18.77
C ALA A 87 23.22 2.76 -19.58
N PRO A 88 22.87 3.13 -20.83
CA PRO A 88 23.67 4.06 -21.62
C PRO A 88 23.65 5.51 -21.12
N MET A 89 22.66 5.89 -20.30
CA MET A 89 22.44 7.27 -19.84
C MET A 89 22.89 7.50 -18.39
N MET A 90 23.35 6.46 -17.69
CA MET A 90 23.76 6.53 -16.28
C MET A 90 24.90 7.53 -16.08
N LYS A 91 24.70 8.51 -15.18
CA LYS A 91 25.73 9.46 -14.74
C LYS A 91 25.91 9.39 -13.24
N ARG A 92 27.09 9.79 -12.76
CA ARG A 92 27.36 9.86 -11.32
C ARG A 92 26.40 10.86 -10.68
N SER A 93 25.71 10.44 -9.62
CA SER A 93 24.80 11.33 -8.88
C SER A 93 25.56 12.52 -8.29
N SER A 94 24.99 13.71 -8.46
CA SER A 94 25.51 14.96 -7.91
C SER A 94 24.44 15.71 -7.13
N VAL A 95 24.84 16.53 -6.18
CA VAL A 95 23.94 17.40 -5.41
C VAL A 95 24.24 18.86 -5.74
N VAL A 96 23.29 19.75 -5.43
CA VAL A 96 23.54 21.19 -5.54
C VAL A 96 24.33 21.63 -4.31
N GLY A 97 25.55 22.10 -4.53
CA GLY A 97 26.42 22.64 -3.49
C GLY A 97 25.99 24.06 -3.05
N THR A 98 26.62 24.57 -2.00
CA THR A 98 26.30 25.88 -1.38
C THR A 98 26.39 27.05 -2.36
N ASN A 99 27.27 26.95 -3.36
CA ASN A 99 27.46 27.93 -4.43
C ASN A 99 26.52 27.73 -5.64
N GLY A 100 25.54 26.82 -5.54
CA GLY A 100 24.61 26.48 -6.62
C GLY A 100 25.19 25.58 -7.71
N SER A 101 26.45 25.12 -7.59
CA SER A 101 27.04 24.23 -8.58
C SER A 101 26.70 22.76 -8.30
N SER A 102 26.70 21.94 -9.35
CA SER A 102 26.56 20.49 -9.22
C SER A 102 27.87 19.89 -8.69
N VAL A 103 27.85 19.33 -7.48
CA VAL A 103 29.02 18.75 -6.81
C VAL A 103 28.80 17.26 -6.52
N LEU A 104 29.90 16.51 -6.42
CA LEU A 104 29.85 15.11 -6.01
C LEU A 104 29.69 15.01 -4.50
N ASP A 105 28.88 14.06 -4.06
CA ASP A 105 28.55 13.83 -2.66
C ASP A 105 29.12 12.48 -2.16
N THR A 106 29.50 12.41 -0.89
CA THR A 106 30.05 11.20 -0.26
C THR A 106 28.98 10.28 0.32
N ILE A 107 27.75 10.77 0.50
CA ILE A 107 26.58 10.01 0.95
C ILE A 107 25.86 9.42 -0.27
N ARG A 108 25.57 10.23 -1.30
CA ARG A 108 24.91 9.77 -2.54
C ARG A 108 25.92 9.42 -3.64
N THR A 109 26.48 8.21 -3.55
CA THR A 109 27.55 7.75 -4.46
C THR A 109 27.08 6.90 -5.64
N SER A 110 25.77 6.69 -5.78
CA SER A 110 25.17 5.91 -6.85
C SER A 110 25.29 6.59 -8.23
N TYR A 111 25.06 5.80 -9.27
CA TYR A 111 24.82 6.29 -10.63
C TYR A 111 23.32 6.26 -10.91
N GLY A 112 22.83 7.18 -11.72
CA GLY A 112 21.42 7.28 -12.05
C GLY A 112 21.19 7.96 -13.39
N THR A 113 19.97 7.81 -13.90
CA THR A 113 19.43 8.54 -15.04
C THR A 113 17.93 8.69 -14.87
N PHE A 114 17.36 9.66 -15.57
CA PHE A 114 15.93 9.71 -15.82
C PHE A 114 15.66 8.89 -17.09
N ILE A 115 14.65 8.02 -17.02
CA ILE A 115 14.15 7.21 -18.14
C ILE A 115 12.69 7.54 -18.40
#